data_AF-A0A1R3RXK1-F1
#
_entry.id   AF-A0A1R3RXK1-F1
#
_cell.length_a   1.000
_cell.length_b   1.000
_cell.length_c   1.000
_cell.angle_alpha   90.00
_cell.angle_beta   90.00
_cell.angle_gamma   90.00
#
_symmetry.space_group_name_H-M   'P 1'
#
loop_
_entity.id
_entity.type
_entity.pdbx_description
1 polymer ?
#
loop_
_entity_poly.entity_id
_entity_poly.type
_entity_poly.pdbx_seq_one_letter_code
_entity_poly.pdbx_strand_id
1 'polypeptide(L)'
;MLENSKPICVASSPRNSDDRLSSLNNAQSPSSQDSGSPRKVSHPNYFKGAEWSADGTTLLTDSSDHHVRTWILPQDLLEEKGYHQELLPYSVLPSAEPTYATAMYPFFSLQDPSTTLFLSSVRDHPIRLASALSPISVATYSLVNPMTEAFITPHSMIYPSVLGGTHFLTGSDSLICLFDVSRPGNDGPVTSMPTIPSKRKQVVGGGVGMKGIISAMAMDPTGGGILAAGTFTRHVGLYGSHGTGESLGTFSIAKTEAHRHIGGRGITQLLWSPCGRYLYVAERKSDGVMIYDIRVTGQLLGWLQGRKALTNQRMKIDVVPNGDGGSHEIWAGGTDGCMRVWENPAHSAGAQEPKWEWKIHDESVSSTVLHPLGNIAATTSGQRHYDDDIANTSPLSTPSVDNSLKIWYMPFLNENKVID
;
A
#
# COMPACT_ATOMS: atom_id res chain seq x y z
N MET A 1 -9.85 -6.06 -26.84
CA MET A 1 -9.72 -7.24 -25.97
C MET A 1 -10.81 -8.23 -26.31
N LEU A 2 -10.48 -9.47 -26.67
CA LEU A 2 -11.46 -10.56 -26.74
C LEU A 2 -12.03 -10.80 -25.33
N GLU A 3 -13.35 -10.92 -25.21
CA GLU A 3 -14.12 -11.00 -23.94
C GLU A 3 -13.75 -12.14 -22.97
N ASN A 4 -12.71 -12.96 -23.25
CA ASN A 4 -12.46 -14.23 -22.55
C ASN A 4 -11.03 -14.45 -21.99
N SER A 5 -10.12 -13.49 -22.08
CA SER A 5 -8.79 -13.65 -21.48
C SER A 5 -8.83 -13.42 -19.97
N LYS A 6 -8.47 -14.44 -19.16
CA LYS A 6 -8.55 -14.39 -17.68
C LYS A 6 -7.14 -14.41 -17.05
N PRO A 7 -6.98 -13.82 -15.85
CA PRO A 7 -5.76 -13.98 -15.05
C PRO A 7 -5.44 -15.45 -14.78
N ILE A 8 -4.16 -15.82 -14.89
CA ILE A 8 -3.67 -17.18 -14.64
C ILE A 8 -2.77 -17.14 -13.40
N CYS A 9 -3.13 -17.86 -12.33
CA CYS A 9 -2.30 -17.95 -11.13
C CYS A 9 -1.07 -18.83 -11.40
N VAL A 10 0.12 -18.25 -11.38
CA VAL A 10 1.39 -18.95 -11.69
C VAL A 10 2.14 -19.37 -10.43
N ALA A 11 1.98 -18.63 -9.32
CA ALA A 11 2.60 -18.97 -8.05
C ALA A 11 1.79 -18.45 -6.86
N SER A 12 1.93 -19.08 -5.70
CA SER A 12 1.25 -18.63 -4.47
C SER A 12 2.00 -19.00 -3.21
N SER A 13 1.92 -18.16 -2.18
CA SER A 13 2.36 -18.53 -0.83
C SER A 13 1.41 -19.55 -0.21
N PRO A 14 1.84 -20.30 0.81
CA PRO A 14 0.95 -21.10 1.64
C PRO A 14 -0.20 -20.26 2.19
N ARG A 15 -1.40 -20.85 2.26
CA ARG A 15 -2.60 -20.20 2.85
C ARG A 15 -2.46 -19.90 4.35
N ASN A 16 -1.54 -20.59 5.03
CA ASN A 16 -1.21 -20.42 6.44
C ASN A 16 0.31 -20.45 6.60
N SER A 17 0.98 -19.29 6.49
CA SER A 17 2.45 -19.21 6.60
C SER A 17 2.97 -19.59 7.99
N ASP A 18 2.12 -19.53 9.02
CA ASP A 18 2.54 -19.61 10.42
C ASP A 18 2.89 -21.04 10.88
N ASP A 19 2.25 -22.07 10.32
CA ASP A 19 2.45 -23.46 10.77
C ASP A 19 3.80 -24.06 10.36
N ARG A 20 4.43 -23.55 9.29
CA ARG A 20 5.74 -24.06 8.81
C ARG A 20 6.93 -23.29 9.38
N LEU A 21 6.81 -21.97 9.55
CA LEU A 21 7.91 -21.14 10.09
C LEU A 21 8.13 -21.36 11.59
N SER A 22 7.08 -21.65 12.37
CA SER A 22 7.22 -22.07 13.77
C SER A 22 8.00 -23.39 13.91
N SER A 23 7.80 -24.34 12.98
CA SER A 23 8.45 -25.65 13.00
C SER A 23 9.94 -25.61 12.64
N LEU A 24 10.40 -24.61 11.87
CA LEU A 24 11.81 -24.45 11.51
C LEU A 24 12.64 -23.78 12.62
N ASN A 25 12.03 -22.89 13.41
CA ASN A 25 12.72 -22.20 14.50
C ASN A 25 12.79 -23.00 15.82
N ASN A 26 12.05 -24.11 15.95
CA ASN A 26 11.98 -24.90 17.18
C ASN A 26 12.95 -26.10 17.23
N ALA A 27 13.94 -26.19 16.34
CA ALA A 27 14.88 -27.31 16.32
C ALA A 27 15.94 -27.30 17.45
N GLN A 28 15.93 -26.34 18.39
CA GLN A 28 16.83 -26.33 19.54
C GLN A 28 16.18 -25.73 20.79
N SER A 29 15.45 -26.54 21.57
CA SER A 29 15.43 -26.42 23.04
C SER A 29 14.78 -27.67 23.66
N PRO A 30 15.34 -28.23 24.75
CA PRO A 30 14.77 -29.40 25.41
C PRO A 30 13.53 -29.02 26.22
N SER A 31 12.56 -29.92 26.16
CA SER A 31 11.27 -29.89 26.85
C SER A 31 11.37 -29.58 28.35
N SER A 32 10.67 -28.54 28.79
CA SER A 32 10.09 -28.49 30.14
C SER A 32 8.57 -28.58 30.00
N GLN A 33 8.00 -29.61 30.61
CA GLN A 33 6.57 -29.77 30.74
C GLN A 33 6.06 -28.69 31.69
N ASP A 34 5.23 -27.77 31.21
CA ASP A 34 4.35 -27.01 32.09
C ASP A 34 2.93 -27.02 31.53
N SER A 35 2.02 -27.48 32.38
CA SER A 35 0.63 -27.80 32.11
C SER A 35 -0.25 -26.57 32.35
N GLY A 36 -1.05 -26.19 31.35
CA GLY A 36 -2.26 -25.39 31.58
C GLY A 36 -2.23 -23.90 31.20
N SER A 37 -1.68 -23.54 30.03
CA SER A 37 -2.01 -22.24 29.44
C SER A 37 -3.28 -22.35 28.58
N PRO A 38 -4.22 -21.38 28.65
CA PRO A 38 -5.37 -21.38 27.75
C PRO A 38 -4.84 -21.30 26.31
N ARG A 39 -5.31 -22.19 25.42
CA ARG A 39 -4.99 -22.18 23.99
C ARG A 39 -5.19 -20.75 23.48
N LYS A 40 -4.10 -20.01 23.24
CA LYS A 40 -4.17 -18.75 22.49
C LYS A 40 -4.78 -19.11 21.15
N VAL A 41 -5.99 -18.62 20.88
CA VAL A 41 -6.60 -18.70 19.56
C VAL A 41 -5.69 -17.90 18.64
N SER A 42 -4.85 -18.62 17.88
CA SER A 42 -4.01 -18.06 16.84
C SER A 42 -4.94 -17.37 15.85
N HIS A 43 -4.90 -16.04 15.84
CA HIS A 43 -5.65 -15.30 14.84
C HIS A 43 -4.95 -15.51 13.49
N PRO A 44 -5.68 -15.81 12.41
CA PRO A 44 -5.09 -16.03 11.10
C PRO A 44 -4.28 -14.80 10.67
N ASN A 45 -3.04 -15.04 10.24
CA ASN A 45 -2.13 -14.00 9.83
C ASN A 45 -2.41 -13.57 8.38
N TYR A 46 -3.11 -12.45 8.21
CA TYR A 46 -3.46 -11.93 6.89
C TYR A 46 -2.48 -10.88 6.37
N PHE A 47 -2.42 -10.74 5.04
CA PHE A 47 -1.62 -9.70 4.38
C PHE A 47 -2.36 -8.37 4.32
N LYS A 48 -1.67 -7.29 4.66
CA LYS A 48 -2.18 -5.92 4.59
C LYS A 48 -1.88 -5.25 3.25
N GLY A 49 -0.78 -5.62 2.59
CA GLY A 49 -0.43 -5.10 1.29
C GLY A 49 0.82 -5.73 0.67
N ALA A 50 1.02 -5.40 -0.59
CA ALA A 50 2.23 -5.70 -1.36
C ALA A 50 2.76 -4.44 -2.06
N GLU A 51 4.03 -4.45 -2.43
CA GLU A 51 4.72 -3.45 -3.24
C GLU A 51 5.86 -4.13 -4.01
N TRP A 52 6.06 -3.74 -5.27
CA TRP A 52 7.17 -4.22 -6.09
C TRP A 52 8.43 -3.38 -5.85
N SER A 53 9.59 -4.02 -5.90
CA SER A 53 10.85 -3.33 -6.10
C SER A 53 10.87 -2.61 -7.44
N ALA A 54 11.70 -1.57 -7.54
CA ALA A 54 11.82 -0.76 -8.76
C ALA A 54 12.24 -1.58 -9.99
N ASP A 55 13.09 -2.60 -9.81
CA ASP A 55 13.50 -3.55 -10.85
C ASP A 55 12.50 -4.71 -11.07
N GLY A 56 11.43 -4.78 -10.27
CA GLY A 56 10.40 -5.81 -10.36
C GLY A 56 10.80 -7.22 -9.90
N THR A 57 11.99 -7.40 -9.34
CA THR A 57 12.49 -8.73 -8.93
C THR A 57 11.96 -9.21 -7.59
N THR A 58 11.58 -8.28 -6.72
CA THR A 58 11.27 -8.54 -5.31
C THR A 58 9.95 -7.91 -4.91
N LEU A 59 9.13 -8.64 -4.15
CA LEU A 59 7.94 -8.10 -3.50
C LEU A 59 8.22 -7.85 -2.01
N LEU A 60 7.78 -6.69 -1.53
CA LEU A 60 7.69 -6.39 -0.10
C LEU A 60 6.23 -6.53 0.35
N THR A 61 6.01 -7.25 1.44
CA THR A 61 4.67 -7.42 2.03
C THR A 61 4.68 -7.09 3.51
N ASP A 62 3.59 -6.50 3.98
CA ASP A 62 3.30 -6.30 5.39
C ASP A 62 2.11 -7.16 5.82
N SER A 63 2.21 -7.76 7.00
CA SER A 63 1.21 -8.70 7.49
C SER A 63 0.64 -8.27 8.86
N SER A 64 -0.43 -8.93 9.27
CA SER A 64 -1.12 -8.65 10.54
C SER A 64 -0.25 -8.92 11.76
N ASP A 65 0.65 -9.90 11.67
CA ASP A 65 1.67 -10.26 12.68
C ASP A 65 2.82 -9.25 12.85
N HIS A 66 2.75 -8.10 12.17
CA HIS A 66 3.75 -7.02 12.24
C HIS A 66 5.09 -7.33 11.58
N HIS A 67 5.22 -8.47 10.90
CA HIS A 67 6.43 -8.80 10.16
C HIS A 67 6.36 -8.20 8.76
N VAL A 68 7.50 -7.70 8.30
CA VAL A 68 7.71 -7.32 6.90
C VAL A 68 8.44 -8.46 6.23
N ARG A 69 7.90 -8.96 5.12
CA ARG A 69 8.47 -10.10 4.38
C ARG A 69 8.88 -9.67 2.98
N THR A 70 9.99 -10.20 2.51
CA THR A 70 10.45 -10.04 1.13
C THR A 70 10.30 -11.36 0.38
N TRP A 71 9.93 -11.28 -0.89
CA TRP A 71 9.72 -12.44 -1.77
C TRP A 71 10.47 -12.17 -3.07
N ILE A 72 11.56 -12.91 -3.29
CA ILE A 72 12.28 -12.84 -4.56
C ILE A 72 11.58 -13.77 -5.53
N LEU A 73 11.17 -13.24 -6.68
CA LEU A 73 10.53 -14.07 -7.68
C LEU A 73 11.52 -15.02 -8.37
N PRO A 74 11.13 -16.27 -8.60
CA PRO A 74 11.89 -17.21 -9.42
C PRO A 74 12.00 -16.73 -10.87
N GLN A 75 13.15 -16.95 -11.52
CA GLN A 75 13.33 -16.59 -12.95
C GLN A 75 12.48 -17.46 -13.89
N ASP A 76 12.18 -18.68 -13.45
CA ASP A 76 11.40 -19.69 -14.16
C ASP A 76 9.88 -19.55 -13.88
N LEU A 77 9.42 -18.40 -13.39
CA LEU A 77 8.04 -18.17 -12.93
C LEU A 77 6.98 -18.36 -14.02
N LEU A 78 7.32 -18.06 -15.27
CA LEU A 78 6.41 -18.17 -16.41
C LEU A 78 6.58 -19.47 -17.21
N GLU A 79 7.53 -20.32 -16.82
CA GLU A 79 7.71 -21.61 -17.49
C GLU A 79 6.53 -22.54 -17.18
N GLU A 80 6.03 -23.26 -18.19
CA GLU A 80 4.97 -24.24 -18.00
C GLU A 80 5.45 -25.39 -17.11
N LYS A 81 5.02 -25.38 -15.85
CA LYS A 81 5.28 -26.45 -14.89
C LYS A 81 4.01 -27.27 -14.71
N GLY A 82 4.18 -28.59 -14.60
CA GLY A 82 3.07 -29.50 -14.27
C GLY A 82 2.56 -29.39 -12.82
N TYR A 83 3.01 -28.39 -12.06
CA TYR A 83 2.66 -28.17 -10.66
C TYR A 83 2.55 -26.68 -10.33
N HIS A 84 1.76 -26.35 -9.32
CA HIS A 84 1.67 -24.98 -8.79
C HIS A 84 2.95 -24.60 -8.02
N GLN A 85 3.55 -23.47 -8.36
CA GLN A 85 4.77 -23.01 -7.68
C GLN A 85 4.45 -22.38 -6.32
N GLU A 86 4.95 -23.01 -5.25
CA GLU A 86 4.86 -22.49 -3.89
C GLU A 86 5.91 -21.38 -3.69
N LEU A 87 5.47 -20.20 -3.24
CA LEU A 87 6.36 -19.10 -2.87
C LEU A 87 6.66 -19.15 -1.38
N LEU A 88 7.94 -19.00 -1.04
CA LEU A 88 8.41 -18.85 0.33
C LEU A 88 9.03 -17.46 0.51
N PRO A 89 8.89 -16.84 1.69
CA PRO A 89 9.54 -15.56 1.95
C PRO A 89 11.06 -15.76 1.93
N TYR A 90 11.75 -14.86 1.23
CA TYR A 90 13.21 -14.84 1.19
C TYR A 90 13.79 -14.30 2.50
N SER A 91 13.23 -13.21 3.01
CA SER A 91 13.59 -12.64 4.31
C SER A 91 12.35 -12.22 5.10
N VAL A 92 12.49 -12.27 6.42
CA VAL A 92 11.43 -11.88 7.36
C VAL A 92 12.03 -10.96 8.40
N LEU A 93 11.64 -9.69 8.39
CA LEU A 93 12.01 -8.71 9.40
C LEU A 93 10.91 -8.63 10.47
N PRO A 94 11.13 -9.20 11.67
CA PRO A 94 10.15 -9.11 12.75
C PRO A 94 10.05 -7.72 13.33
N SER A 95 8.84 -7.35 13.77
CA SER A 95 8.60 -6.17 14.59
C SER A 95 7.74 -6.54 15.79
N ALA A 96 8.15 -6.09 16.97
CA ALA A 96 7.35 -6.24 18.18
C ALA A 96 6.08 -5.37 18.15
N GLU A 97 6.10 -4.31 17.34
CA GLU A 97 5.01 -3.35 17.24
C GLU A 97 4.54 -3.17 15.79
N PRO A 98 3.27 -2.76 15.57
CA PRO A 98 2.71 -2.58 14.24
C PRO A 98 3.52 -1.59 13.40
N THR A 99 3.81 -2.02 12.18
CA THR A 99 4.30 -1.15 11.10
C THR A 99 3.13 -0.37 10.49
N TYR A 100 3.25 0.95 10.41
CA TYR A 100 2.21 1.86 9.90
C TYR A 100 2.42 2.25 8.43
N ALA A 101 3.68 2.30 7.98
CA ALA A 101 4.04 2.61 6.61
C ALA A 101 5.38 1.97 6.26
N THR A 102 5.54 1.65 4.97
CA THR A 102 6.79 1.19 4.36
C THR A 102 7.03 1.97 3.07
N ALA A 103 8.29 2.02 2.62
CA ALA A 103 8.64 2.51 1.29
C ALA A 103 9.93 1.83 0.80
N MET A 104 9.92 1.26 -0.40
CA MET A 104 11.13 0.66 -0.98
C MET A 104 12.09 1.73 -1.52
N TYR A 105 13.39 1.43 -1.55
CA TYR A 105 14.38 2.29 -2.18
C TYR A 105 14.05 2.47 -3.69
N PRO A 106 14.01 3.70 -4.22
CA PRO A 106 13.53 3.95 -5.58
C PRO A 106 14.43 3.40 -6.69
N PHE A 107 15.70 3.09 -6.38
CA PHE A 107 16.64 2.48 -7.31
C PHE A 107 17.03 1.07 -6.88
N PHE A 108 16.10 0.37 -6.21
CA PHE A 108 16.29 -1.02 -5.82
C PHE A 108 16.65 -1.87 -7.04
N SER A 109 17.81 -2.53 -6.97
CA SER A 109 18.28 -3.52 -7.94
C SER A 109 18.79 -4.74 -7.20
N LEU A 110 18.21 -5.90 -7.47
CA LEU A 110 18.68 -7.17 -6.88
C LEU A 110 20.11 -7.52 -7.31
N GLN A 111 20.58 -6.97 -8.44
CA GLN A 111 21.96 -7.14 -8.92
C GLN A 111 22.97 -6.32 -8.10
N ASP A 112 22.51 -5.30 -7.36
CA ASP A 112 23.32 -4.51 -6.45
C ASP A 112 22.74 -4.58 -5.02
N PRO A 113 23.22 -5.53 -4.19
CA PRO A 113 22.74 -5.71 -2.82
C PRO A 113 22.74 -4.45 -1.95
N SER A 114 23.62 -3.47 -2.24
CA SER A 114 23.66 -2.22 -1.47
C SER A 114 22.41 -1.35 -1.65
N THR A 115 21.70 -1.54 -2.76
CA THR A 115 20.46 -0.82 -3.10
C THR A 115 19.20 -1.52 -2.61
N THR A 116 19.33 -2.75 -2.08
CA THR A 116 18.19 -3.60 -1.68
C THR A 116 17.62 -3.19 -0.33
N LEU A 117 17.19 -1.94 -0.22
CA LEU A 117 16.78 -1.31 1.02
C LEU A 117 15.29 -0.95 1.02
N PHE A 118 14.71 -0.92 2.21
CA PHE A 118 13.38 -0.35 2.43
C PHE A 118 13.30 0.35 3.78
N LEU A 119 12.41 1.33 3.86
CA LEU A 119 12.07 2.04 5.08
C LEU A 119 10.83 1.44 5.73
N SER A 120 10.77 1.48 7.05
CA SER A 120 9.58 1.12 7.83
C SER A 120 9.36 2.08 8.99
N SER A 121 8.09 2.46 9.20
CA SER A 121 7.65 3.20 10.37
C SER A 121 6.94 2.26 11.34
N VAL A 122 7.58 1.98 12.46
CA VAL A 122 7.06 1.13 13.53
C VAL A 122 6.51 2.02 14.65
N ARG A 123 5.36 1.67 15.21
CA ARG A 123 4.74 2.43 16.30
C ARG A 123 5.70 2.64 17.46
N ASP A 124 5.81 3.89 17.92
CA ASP A 124 6.60 4.35 19.06
C ASP A 124 8.11 4.05 18.95
N HIS A 125 8.61 3.91 17.72
CA HIS A 125 10.01 3.64 17.41
C HIS A 125 10.55 4.62 16.36
N PRO A 126 11.88 4.79 16.27
CA PRO A 126 12.47 5.51 15.14
C PRO A 126 12.16 4.80 13.82
N ILE A 127 12.14 5.57 12.73
CA ILE A 127 12.02 5.03 11.38
C ILE A 127 13.24 4.15 11.12
N ARG A 128 13.03 2.95 10.56
CA ARG A 128 14.11 1.99 10.30
C ARG A 128 14.37 1.90 8.80
N LEU A 129 15.63 1.95 8.41
CA LEU A 129 16.10 1.52 7.10
C LEU A 129 16.66 0.11 7.26
N ALA A 130 16.14 -0.84 6.48
CA ALA A 130 16.47 -2.25 6.58
C ALA A 130 16.84 -2.84 5.21
N SER A 131 17.59 -3.93 5.25
CA SER A 131 17.90 -4.74 4.07
C SER A 131 16.70 -5.62 3.70
N ALA A 132 16.42 -5.73 2.41
CA ALA A 132 15.44 -6.68 1.87
C ALA A 132 15.99 -8.11 1.77
N LEU A 133 17.32 -8.25 1.73
CA LEU A 133 18.00 -9.53 1.57
C LEU A 133 18.37 -10.18 2.90
N SER A 134 18.37 -9.43 3.99
CA SER A 134 18.72 -9.91 5.32
C SER A 134 17.88 -9.20 6.38
N PRO A 135 17.49 -9.88 7.47
CA PRO A 135 16.61 -9.32 8.48
C PRO A 135 17.36 -8.36 9.44
N ILE A 136 18.08 -7.39 8.89
CA ILE A 136 18.91 -6.44 9.63
C ILE A 136 18.46 -4.99 9.38
N SER A 137 18.48 -4.19 10.45
CA SER A 137 18.36 -2.74 10.35
C SER A 137 19.73 -2.17 10.01
N VAL A 138 19.80 -1.39 8.94
CA VAL A 138 21.01 -0.71 8.46
C VAL A 138 21.17 0.64 9.16
N ALA A 139 20.08 1.40 9.30
CA ALA A 139 20.07 2.70 9.95
C ALA A 139 18.73 2.98 10.62
N THR A 140 18.69 4.00 11.48
CA THR A 140 17.45 4.51 12.09
C THR A 140 17.39 6.03 11.98
N TYR A 141 16.18 6.60 11.95
CA TYR A 141 15.94 8.04 11.86
C TYR A 141 14.85 8.42 12.86
N SER A 142 15.23 9.22 13.86
CA SER A 142 14.33 9.61 14.94
C SER A 142 13.44 10.77 14.51
N LEU A 143 12.13 10.64 14.71
CA LEU A 143 11.18 11.76 14.70
C LEU A 143 10.62 11.88 16.11
N VAL A 144 10.99 12.92 16.84
CA VAL A 144 10.69 13.03 18.28
C VAL A 144 9.93 14.32 18.54
N ASN A 145 8.94 14.26 19.43
CA ASN A 145 8.27 15.45 19.92
C ASN A 145 9.19 16.18 20.92
N PRO A 146 9.60 17.44 20.66
CA PRO A 146 10.52 18.16 21.55
C PRO A 146 9.99 18.39 22.97
N MET A 147 8.67 18.34 23.16
CA MET A 147 8.05 18.61 24.47
C MET A 147 7.87 17.35 25.33
N THR A 148 7.73 16.19 24.70
CA THR A 148 7.38 14.94 25.39
C THR A 148 8.44 13.86 25.25
N GLU A 149 9.46 14.09 24.42
CA GLU A 149 10.54 13.14 24.07
C GLU A 149 10.05 11.81 23.45
N ALA A 150 8.74 11.70 23.22
CA ALA A 150 8.13 10.54 22.59
C ALA A 150 8.40 10.51 21.09
N PHE A 151 8.62 9.31 20.56
CA PHE A 151 8.68 9.08 19.13
C PHE A 151 7.32 9.40 18.48
N ILE A 152 7.36 10.21 17.43
CA ILE A 152 6.22 10.45 16.55
C ILE A 152 6.27 9.36 15.48
N THR A 153 5.18 8.61 15.32
CA THR A 153 5.10 7.54 14.32
C THR A 153 4.47 8.08 13.02
N PRO A 154 5.21 8.13 11.89
CA PRO A 154 4.63 8.35 10.58
C PRO A 154 3.51 7.36 10.23
N HIS A 155 2.44 7.85 9.60
CA HIS A 155 1.31 7.05 9.10
C HIS A 155 1.28 6.93 7.58
N SER A 156 2.18 7.63 6.90
CA SER A 156 2.48 7.52 5.48
C SER A 156 3.96 7.81 5.26
N MET A 157 4.51 7.21 4.21
CA MET A 157 5.90 7.32 3.84
C MET A 157 6.02 7.12 2.34
N ILE A 158 6.87 7.90 1.69
CA ILE A 158 7.23 7.70 0.29
C ILE A 158 8.73 7.92 0.12
N TYR A 159 9.34 7.16 -0.78
CA TYR A 159 10.75 7.30 -1.14
C TYR A 159 10.86 7.53 -2.66
N PRO A 160 10.47 8.73 -3.14
CA PRO A 160 10.29 8.98 -4.56
C PRO A 160 11.63 9.12 -5.29
N SER A 161 11.71 8.57 -6.49
CA SER A 161 12.92 8.61 -7.35
C SER A 161 13.37 10.03 -7.71
N VAL A 162 12.43 10.98 -7.80
CA VAL A 162 12.71 12.40 -8.07
C VAL A 162 13.64 13.05 -7.04
N LEU A 163 13.72 12.49 -5.82
CA LEU A 163 14.64 12.94 -4.77
C LEU A 163 16.02 12.25 -4.82
N GLY A 164 16.30 11.53 -5.91
CA GLY A 164 17.62 10.96 -6.19
C GLY A 164 18.07 9.89 -5.19
N GLY A 165 17.15 9.28 -4.44
CA GLY A 165 17.50 8.21 -3.49
C GLY A 165 18.30 8.70 -2.28
N THR A 166 18.30 10.00 -2.02
CA THR A 166 19.00 10.60 -0.87
C THR A 166 18.02 11.06 0.21
N HIS A 167 16.79 11.35 -0.18
CA HIS A 167 15.76 11.85 0.73
C HIS A 167 14.47 11.05 0.63
N PHE A 168 13.76 10.99 1.75
CA PHE A 168 12.43 10.41 1.84
C PHE A 168 11.49 11.32 2.62
N LEU A 169 10.18 11.16 2.38
CA LEU A 169 9.14 11.97 3.02
C LEU A 169 8.30 11.10 3.95
N THR A 170 7.91 11.69 5.07
CA THR A 170 7.02 11.06 6.05
C THR A 170 5.85 11.98 6.38
N GLY A 171 4.68 11.39 6.58
CA GLY A 171 3.47 12.08 7.01
C GLY A 171 3.03 11.59 8.38
N SER A 172 2.81 12.51 9.32
CA SER A 172 2.34 12.23 10.68
C SER A 172 1.15 13.15 11.05
N ASP A 173 0.85 13.38 12.33
CA ASP A 173 -0.27 14.26 12.70
C ASP A 173 0.00 15.73 12.34
N SER A 174 -0.69 16.16 11.28
CA SER A 174 -0.66 17.50 10.71
C SER A 174 0.76 17.99 10.35
N LEU A 175 1.64 17.06 9.97
CA LEU A 175 3.06 17.33 9.74
C LEU A 175 3.59 16.44 8.62
N ILE A 176 4.28 17.05 7.66
CA ILE A 176 5.11 16.37 6.66
C ILE A 176 6.57 16.64 7.01
N CYS A 177 7.44 15.64 6.93
CA CYS A 177 8.86 15.78 7.22
C CYS A 177 9.71 15.21 6.07
N LEU A 178 10.75 15.94 5.68
CA LEU A 178 11.79 15.50 4.76
C LEU A 178 12.99 15.02 5.55
N PHE A 179 13.43 13.79 5.30
CA PHE A 179 14.63 13.21 5.88
C PHE A 179 15.72 13.04 4.83
N ASP A 180 16.97 13.15 5.27
CA ASP A 180 18.16 12.82 4.48
C ASP A 180 18.75 11.52 5.03
N VAL A 181 18.96 10.54 4.15
CA VAL A 181 19.47 9.21 4.50
C VAL A 181 20.89 9.27 5.06
N SER A 182 21.68 10.30 4.72
CA SER A 182 23.03 10.53 5.24
C SER A 182 23.06 11.00 6.71
N ARG A 183 21.90 11.29 7.31
CA ARG A 183 21.75 11.79 8.70
C ARG A 183 21.04 10.77 9.62
N PRO A 184 21.62 9.59 9.87
CA PRO A 184 21.00 8.60 10.74
C PRO A 184 21.06 9.03 12.22
N GLY A 185 20.25 8.38 13.05
CA GLY A 185 20.18 8.58 14.49
C GLY A 185 19.20 9.67 14.88
N ASN A 186 19.64 10.56 15.79
CA ASN A 186 18.79 11.53 16.48
C ASN A 186 18.76 12.92 15.83
N ASP A 187 19.36 13.04 14.65
CA ASP A 187 19.49 14.27 13.87
C ASP A 187 18.15 14.86 13.41
N GLY A 188 17.12 14.03 13.36
CA GLY A 188 15.78 14.43 12.93
C GLY A 188 15.68 14.74 11.43
N PRO A 189 14.51 15.22 10.99
CA PRO A 189 14.30 15.62 9.60
C PRO A 189 15.12 16.87 9.23
N VAL A 190 15.49 16.98 7.96
CA VAL A 190 16.07 18.21 7.38
C VAL A 190 15.04 19.34 7.37
N THR A 191 13.77 19.00 7.11
CA THR A 191 12.69 19.99 7.05
C THR A 191 11.42 19.41 7.65
N SER A 192 10.74 20.21 8.47
CA SER A 192 9.45 19.89 9.07
C SER A 192 8.42 20.91 8.60
N MET A 193 7.35 20.43 7.97
CA MET A 193 6.36 21.24 7.26
C MET A 193 4.97 21.01 7.90
N PRO A 194 4.55 21.89 8.83
CA PRO A 194 3.21 21.84 9.39
C PRO A 194 2.17 22.06 8.28
N THR A 195 1.16 21.21 8.25
CA THR A 195 0.07 21.30 7.25
C THR A 195 -1.05 22.24 7.66
N ILE A 196 -1.01 22.74 8.89
CA ILE A 196 -1.91 23.77 9.42
C ILE A 196 -1.14 24.75 10.31
N PRO A 197 -1.42 26.07 10.27
CA PRO A 197 -0.73 27.05 11.11
C PRO A 197 -0.91 26.83 12.61
N SER A 198 -2.04 26.24 13.04
CA SER A 198 -2.30 25.93 14.45
C SER A 198 -3.14 24.68 14.62
N LYS A 199 -2.66 23.73 15.44
CA LYS A 199 -3.45 22.56 15.86
C LYS A 199 -4.64 22.92 16.77
N ARG A 200 -4.52 24.02 17.54
CA ARG A 200 -5.47 24.42 18.60
C ARG A 200 -6.67 25.24 18.08
N LYS A 201 -6.50 26.08 17.06
CA LYS A 201 -7.59 26.93 16.53
C LYS A 201 -7.51 27.02 15.00
N GLN A 202 -8.38 26.29 14.29
CA GLN A 202 -8.49 26.40 12.82
C GLN A 202 -8.91 27.81 12.34
N VAL A 203 -9.61 28.56 13.20
CA VAL A 203 -10.23 29.85 12.85
C VAL A 203 -9.22 30.99 12.69
N VAL A 204 -8.04 30.92 13.30
CA VAL A 204 -7.11 32.08 13.38
C VAL A 204 -6.23 32.24 12.12
N GLY A 205 -6.36 31.32 11.15
CA GLY A 205 -5.64 31.37 9.86
C GLY A 205 -6.54 31.48 8.63
N GLY A 206 -7.78 31.98 8.78
CA GLY A 206 -8.72 32.08 7.66
C GLY A 206 -9.17 30.73 7.07
N GLY A 207 -8.98 29.62 7.79
CA GLY A 207 -9.32 28.28 7.31
C GLY A 207 -8.30 27.64 6.37
N VAL A 208 -7.11 28.24 6.19
CA VAL A 208 -6.07 27.74 5.29
C VAL A 208 -5.29 26.59 5.94
N GLY A 209 -5.22 25.45 5.25
CA GLY A 209 -4.44 24.28 5.66
C GLY A 209 -5.28 23.02 5.94
N MET A 210 -4.58 21.93 6.23
CA MET A 210 -5.15 20.60 6.40
C MET A 210 -4.80 20.06 7.80
N LYS A 211 -5.80 19.86 8.67
CA LYS A 211 -5.60 19.25 10.00
C LYS A 211 -5.88 17.76 9.96
N GLY A 212 -5.02 16.98 10.61
CA GLY A 212 -5.22 15.56 10.85
C GLY A 212 -3.99 14.74 10.48
N ILE A 213 -4.08 13.44 10.73
CA ILE A 213 -3.03 12.48 10.39
C ILE A 213 -2.89 12.39 8.87
N ILE A 214 -1.70 12.70 8.37
CA ILE A 214 -1.31 12.50 6.97
C ILE A 214 -1.18 11.01 6.72
N SER A 215 -2.22 10.42 6.13
CA SER A 215 -2.41 8.99 5.98
C SER A 215 -1.99 8.45 4.63
N ALA A 216 -1.86 9.33 3.62
CA ALA A 216 -1.41 9.00 2.28
C ALA A 216 -0.59 10.17 1.70
N MET A 217 0.41 9.84 0.90
CA MET A 217 1.18 10.81 0.11
C MET A 217 1.48 10.22 -1.27
N ALA A 218 1.53 11.07 -2.28
CA ALA A 218 1.87 10.67 -3.64
C ALA A 218 2.59 11.80 -4.37
N MET A 219 3.74 11.50 -4.96
CA MET A 219 4.50 12.45 -5.78
C MET A 219 4.00 12.43 -7.22
N ASP A 220 3.86 13.60 -7.83
CA ASP A 220 3.55 13.74 -9.25
C ASP A 220 4.62 13.00 -10.10
N PRO A 221 4.20 12.08 -10.99
CA PRO A 221 5.12 11.29 -11.80
C PRO A 221 5.76 12.06 -12.97
N THR A 222 5.24 13.25 -13.31
CA THR A 222 5.70 14.02 -14.49
C THR A 222 6.87 14.96 -14.20
N GLY A 223 7.31 15.05 -12.95
CA GLY A 223 8.38 15.96 -12.54
C GLY A 223 7.93 17.41 -12.34
N GLY A 224 6.63 17.71 -12.42
CA GLY A 224 6.06 19.01 -12.06
C GLY A 224 6.21 19.36 -10.56
N GLY A 225 6.65 18.37 -9.77
CA GLY A 225 7.13 18.56 -8.42
C GLY A 225 6.04 18.84 -7.39
N ILE A 226 4.83 18.37 -7.67
CA ILE A 226 3.70 18.47 -6.78
C ILE A 226 3.63 17.23 -5.90
N LEU A 227 3.59 17.44 -4.58
CA LEU A 227 3.24 16.40 -3.62
C LEU A 227 1.75 16.53 -3.28
N ALA A 228 0.99 15.45 -3.48
CA ALA A 228 -0.35 15.32 -2.91
C ALA A 228 -0.26 14.62 -1.55
N ALA A 229 -0.89 15.19 -0.53
CA ALA A 229 -1.01 14.60 0.80
C ALA A 229 -2.49 14.49 1.20
N GLY A 230 -2.87 13.35 1.75
CA GLY A 230 -4.24 13.04 2.15
C GLY A 230 -4.32 12.71 3.64
N THR A 231 -5.45 13.03 4.25
CA THR A 231 -5.69 12.78 5.68
C THR A 231 -6.84 11.83 5.96
N PHE A 232 -6.82 11.20 7.14
CA PHE A 232 -7.97 10.45 7.66
C PHE A 232 -9.20 11.34 7.91
N THR A 233 -9.01 12.65 8.04
CA THR A 233 -10.08 13.65 8.15
C THR A 233 -10.64 14.09 6.78
N ARG A 234 -10.32 13.37 5.70
CA ARG A 234 -10.89 13.57 4.36
C ARG A 234 -10.56 14.92 3.74
N HIS A 235 -9.32 15.35 3.91
CA HIS A 235 -8.75 16.51 3.22
C HIS A 235 -7.58 16.08 2.34
N VAL A 236 -7.42 16.75 1.22
CA VAL A 236 -6.28 16.65 0.32
C VAL A 236 -5.57 18.01 0.32
N GLY A 237 -4.25 17.99 0.43
CA GLY A 237 -3.39 19.15 0.23
C GLY A 237 -2.40 18.90 -0.90
N LEU A 238 -2.14 19.94 -1.70
CA LEU A 238 -1.13 19.95 -2.74
C LEU A 238 0.01 20.89 -2.32
N TYR A 239 1.25 20.44 -2.51
CA TYR A 239 2.44 21.16 -2.06
C TYR A 239 3.48 21.20 -3.18
N GLY A 240 4.08 22.37 -3.43
CA GLY A 240 5.12 22.54 -4.44
C GLY A 240 6.48 22.01 -3.98
N SER A 241 7.48 22.11 -4.86
CA SER A 241 8.89 21.76 -4.59
C SER A 241 9.06 20.40 -3.91
N HIS A 242 8.39 19.38 -4.46
CA HIS A 242 8.41 18.00 -3.98
C HIS A 242 7.95 17.87 -2.51
N GLY A 243 7.01 18.73 -2.10
CA GLY A 243 6.48 18.76 -0.75
C GLY A 243 7.20 19.71 0.20
N THR A 244 8.32 20.31 -0.21
CA THR A 244 9.10 21.26 0.63
C THR A 244 8.74 22.73 0.42
N GLY A 245 7.95 23.00 -0.61
CA GLY A 245 7.53 24.35 -0.99
C GLY A 245 6.25 24.78 -0.29
N GLU A 246 5.63 25.81 -0.86
CA GLU A 246 4.35 26.34 -0.40
C GLU A 246 3.19 25.37 -0.63
N SER A 247 2.12 25.57 0.13
CA SER A 247 0.85 24.90 -0.13
C SER A 247 0.20 25.51 -1.37
N LEU A 248 0.01 24.70 -2.41
CA LEU A 248 -0.65 25.09 -3.66
C LEU A 248 -2.17 25.12 -3.51
N GLY A 249 -2.71 24.35 -2.56
CA GLY A 249 -4.13 24.35 -2.25
C GLY A 249 -4.53 23.19 -1.34
N THR A 250 -5.65 23.35 -0.64
CA THR A 250 -6.24 22.31 0.20
C THR A 250 -7.74 22.25 -0.01
N PHE A 251 -8.31 21.05 -0.12
CA PHE A 251 -9.74 20.85 -0.31
C PHE A 251 -10.25 19.63 0.48
N SER A 252 -11.52 19.66 0.87
CA SER A 252 -12.18 18.54 1.54
C SER A 252 -12.95 17.69 0.53
N ILE A 253 -12.87 16.37 0.69
CA ILE A 253 -13.62 15.41 -0.12
C ILE A 253 -14.88 14.88 0.58
N ALA A 254 -15.22 15.43 1.76
CA ALA A 254 -16.22 14.82 2.64
C ALA A 254 -17.68 15.00 2.18
N LYS A 255 -17.97 16.01 1.35
CA LYS A 255 -19.33 16.43 0.96
C LYS A 255 -19.55 16.43 -0.55
N THR A 256 -18.78 15.63 -1.26
CA THR A 256 -18.90 15.49 -2.72
C THR A 256 -20.12 14.67 -3.12
N GLU A 257 -20.51 14.75 -4.39
CA GLU A 257 -21.52 13.87 -4.98
C GLU A 257 -21.11 12.41 -4.83
N ALA A 258 -19.86 12.08 -5.17
CA ALA A 258 -19.28 10.74 -5.00
C ALA A 258 -19.51 10.16 -3.59
N HIS A 259 -19.37 10.96 -2.52
CA HIS A 259 -19.57 10.47 -1.15
C HIS A 259 -20.95 9.84 -0.92
N ARG A 260 -22.00 10.35 -1.60
CA ARG A 260 -23.36 9.82 -1.48
C ARG A 260 -23.51 8.43 -2.12
N HIS A 261 -22.68 8.11 -3.10
CA HIS A 261 -22.72 6.86 -3.85
C HIS A 261 -21.77 5.82 -3.27
N ILE A 262 -20.52 6.20 -3.01
CA ILE A 262 -19.46 5.25 -2.64
C ILE A 262 -19.02 5.36 -1.18
N GLY A 263 -19.53 6.31 -0.40
CA GLY A 263 -19.18 6.43 1.02
C GLY A 263 -17.78 7.00 1.26
N GLY A 264 -17.01 6.37 2.16
CA GLY A 264 -15.66 6.82 2.54
C GLY A 264 -15.57 7.43 3.95
N ARG A 265 -14.53 7.06 4.70
CA ARG A 265 -14.27 7.53 6.08
C ARG A 265 -12.83 7.94 6.35
N GLY A 266 -12.09 8.38 5.34
CA GLY A 266 -10.69 8.80 5.49
C GLY A 266 -9.81 8.23 4.40
N ILE A 267 -8.92 9.05 3.88
CA ILE A 267 -8.03 8.72 2.77
C ILE A 267 -7.01 7.68 3.23
N THR A 268 -6.83 6.62 2.45
CA THR A 268 -5.86 5.55 2.72
C THR A 268 -4.77 5.45 1.67
N GLN A 269 -5.02 5.96 0.46
CA GLN A 269 -4.05 6.01 -0.63
C GLN A 269 -4.41 7.14 -1.59
N LEU A 270 -3.37 7.75 -2.15
CA LEU A 270 -3.45 8.70 -3.26
C LEU A 270 -2.59 8.12 -4.40
N LEU A 271 -3.07 8.22 -5.63
CA LEU A 271 -2.29 7.87 -6.81
C LEU A 271 -2.50 8.91 -7.89
N TRP A 272 -1.44 9.23 -8.61
CA TRP A 272 -1.51 10.10 -9.78
C TRP A 272 -1.78 9.28 -11.04
N SER A 273 -2.57 9.83 -11.95
CA SER A 273 -2.58 9.34 -13.33
C SER A 273 -1.17 9.47 -13.94
N PRO A 274 -0.78 8.63 -14.91
CA PRO A 274 0.54 8.71 -15.53
C PRO A 274 0.84 10.07 -16.16
N CYS A 275 -0.20 10.78 -16.62
CA CYS A 275 -0.07 12.12 -17.20
C CYS A 275 0.02 13.27 -16.18
N GLY A 276 0.02 13.00 -14.87
CA GLY A 276 0.14 14.02 -13.81
C GLY A 276 -1.07 14.95 -13.65
N ARG A 277 -2.19 14.73 -14.38
CA ARG A 277 -3.36 15.62 -14.38
C ARG A 277 -4.46 15.20 -13.41
N TYR A 278 -4.63 13.91 -13.20
CA TYR A 278 -5.69 13.37 -12.37
C TYR A 278 -5.15 12.74 -11.10
N LEU A 279 -5.87 12.94 -10.00
CA LEU A 279 -5.58 12.37 -8.70
C LEU A 279 -6.68 11.40 -8.29
N TYR A 280 -6.30 10.16 -8.06
CA TYR A 280 -7.15 9.09 -7.54
C TYR A 280 -7.08 9.07 -6.02
N VAL A 281 -8.25 9.07 -5.40
CA VAL A 281 -8.38 9.11 -3.94
C VAL A 281 -9.14 7.88 -3.46
N ALA A 282 -8.42 6.96 -2.82
CA ALA A 282 -9.00 5.79 -2.18
C ALA A 282 -9.22 6.04 -0.68
N GLU A 283 -10.37 5.63 -0.18
CA GLU A 283 -10.76 5.78 1.21
C GLU A 283 -11.09 4.43 1.86
N ARG A 284 -10.92 4.34 3.18
CA ARG A 284 -11.48 3.22 3.96
C ARG A 284 -13.01 3.29 3.97
N LYS A 285 -13.67 2.14 4.12
CA LYS A 285 -15.14 2.02 4.11
C LYS A 285 -15.76 2.73 2.91
N SER A 286 -15.21 2.46 1.73
CA SER A 286 -15.63 3.03 0.46
C SER A 286 -15.93 1.93 -0.54
N ASP A 287 -17.00 2.08 -1.32
CA ASP A 287 -17.32 1.22 -2.44
C ASP A 287 -16.63 1.64 -3.76
N GLY A 288 -15.69 2.59 -3.66
CA GLY A 288 -15.14 3.22 -4.85
C GLY A 288 -13.88 4.04 -4.64
N VAL A 289 -13.47 4.73 -5.71
CA VAL A 289 -12.31 5.62 -5.79
C VAL A 289 -12.74 6.94 -6.43
N MET A 290 -12.44 8.07 -5.80
CA MET A 290 -12.75 9.38 -6.37
C MET A 290 -11.67 9.82 -7.37
N ILE A 291 -12.08 10.56 -8.39
CA ILE A 291 -11.20 11.06 -9.46
C ILE A 291 -11.27 12.58 -9.46
N TYR A 292 -10.13 13.23 -9.28
CA TYR A 292 -10.02 14.69 -9.28
C TYR A 292 -9.14 15.17 -10.43
N ASP A 293 -9.55 16.23 -11.11
CA ASP A 293 -8.65 17.01 -11.97
C ASP A 293 -7.99 18.11 -11.12
N ILE A 294 -6.67 18.02 -10.99
CA ILE A 294 -5.89 18.91 -10.11
C ILE A 294 -5.50 20.23 -10.78
N ARG A 295 -5.65 20.36 -12.11
CA ARG A 295 -5.28 21.59 -12.85
C ARG A 295 -6.15 22.77 -12.47
N VAL A 296 -7.39 22.51 -12.03
CA VAL A 296 -8.39 23.51 -11.66
C VAL A 296 -8.80 23.34 -10.19
N THR A 297 -7.83 23.48 -9.28
CA THR A 297 -8.05 23.46 -7.81
C THR A 297 -8.87 22.25 -7.33
N GLY A 298 -8.56 21.05 -7.81
CA GLY A 298 -9.16 19.81 -7.29
C GLY A 298 -10.66 19.71 -7.57
N GLN A 299 -11.05 19.80 -8.85
CA GLN A 299 -12.43 19.55 -9.26
C GLN A 299 -12.71 18.05 -9.29
N LEU A 300 -13.80 17.61 -8.66
CA LEU A 300 -14.27 16.24 -8.79
C LEU A 300 -14.70 15.99 -10.25
N LEU A 301 -14.02 15.07 -10.92
CA LEU A 301 -14.33 14.63 -12.27
C LEU A 301 -15.39 13.52 -12.26
N GLY A 302 -15.22 12.55 -11.34
CA GLY A 302 -16.08 11.37 -11.26
C GLY A 302 -15.64 10.42 -10.15
N TRP A 303 -16.19 9.21 -10.17
CA TRP A 303 -15.83 8.15 -9.23
C TRP A 303 -16.01 6.77 -9.85
N LEU A 304 -15.12 5.87 -9.46
CA LEU A 304 -15.26 4.44 -9.71
C LEU A 304 -16.17 3.85 -8.65
N GLN A 305 -17.11 2.97 -9.01
CA GLN A 305 -18.02 2.31 -8.08
C GLN A 305 -18.00 0.78 -8.24
N GLY A 306 -18.64 0.07 -7.32
CA GLY A 306 -18.70 -1.39 -7.33
C GLY A 306 -17.43 -2.07 -6.81
N ARG A 307 -16.51 -1.34 -6.16
CA ARG A 307 -15.25 -1.91 -5.64
C ARG A 307 -15.48 -2.93 -4.52
N LYS A 308 -16.55 -2.76 -3.73
CA LYS A 308 -16.90 -3.54 -2.54
C LYS A 308 -15.81 -3.55 -1.46
N ALA A 309 -15.25 -2.38 -1.15
CA ALA A 309 -14.20 -2.20 -0.13
C ALA A 309 -14.74 -1.56 1.17
N LEU A 310 -15.91 -2.02 1.64
CA LEU A 310 -16.59 -1.52 2.85
C LEU A 310 -15.97 -2.02 4.16
N THR A 311 -14.64 -1.94 4.28
CA THR A 311 -13.86 -2.41 5.43
C THR A 311 -13.01 -1.30 6.05
N ASN A 312 -12.58 -1.50 7.30
CA ASN A 312 -11.59 -0.64 7.95
C ASN A 312 -10.14 -0.97 7.53
N GLN A 313 -9.90 -2.15 6.97
CA GLN A 313 -8.59 -2.54 6.43
C GLN A 313 -8.20 -1.59 5.30
N ARG A 314 -6.92 -1.20 5.23
CA ARG A 314 -6.41 -0.47 4.07
C ARG A 314 -6.44 -1.44 2.88
N MET A 315 -7.14 -1.05 1.83
CA MET A 315 -7.17 -1.80 0.57
C MET A 315 -6.47 -0.94 -0.49
N LYS A 316 -5.34 -1.42 -0.99
CA LYS A 316 -4.56 -0.71 -2.00
C LYS A 316 -5.23 -0.84 -3.38
N ILE A 317 -5.05 0.21 -4.18
CA ILE A 317 -5.35 0.24 -5.61
C ILE A 317 -4.03 0.45 -6.36
N ASP A 318 -4.07 0.21 -7.66
CA ASP A 318 -2.94 0.46 -8.55
C ASP A 318 -3.38 1.20 -9.82
N VAL A 319 -2.45 1.98 -10.38
CA VAL A 319 -2.61 2.69 -11.66
C VAL A 319 -1.78 1.95 -12.69
N VAL A 320 -2.45 1.34 -13.67
CA VAL A 320 -1.79 0.54 -14.70
C VAL A 320 -1.79 1.34 -16.01
N PRO A 321 -0.63 1.82 -16.50
CA PRO A 321 -0.55 2.47 -17.81
C PRO A 321 -1.02 1.52 -18.91
N ASN A 322 -1.84 2.01 -19.84
CA ASN A 322 -2.37 1.21 -20.94
C ASN A 322 -2.03 1.91 -22.26
N GLY A 323 -0.88 1.56 -22.86
CA GLY A 323 -0.41 2.10 -24.13
C GLY A 323 0.02 3.57 -24.10
N ASP A 324 0.16 4.15 -25.28
CA ASP A 324 0.61 5.53 -25.47
C ASP A 324 -0.55 6.54 -25.42
N GLY A 325 -0.28 7.75 -24.91
CA GLY A 325 -1.25 8.84 -24.87
C GLY A 325 -1.92 9.12 -23.52
N GLY A 326 -1.47 8.47 -22.45
CA GLY A 326 -1.95 8.73 -21.07
C GLY A 326 -3.22 7.96 -20.68
N SER A 327 -3.67 7.03 -21.53
CA SER A 327 -4.63 5.99 -21.16
C SER A 327 -4.05 5.10 -20.08
N HIS A 328 -4.91 4.69 -19.17
CA HIS A 328 -4.54 3.86 -18.02
C HIS A 328 -5.78 3.26 -17.41
N GLU A 329 -5.56 2.27 -16.57
CA GLU A 329 -6.57 1.53 -15.84
C GLU A 329 -6.35 1.72 -14.34
N ILE A 330 -7.42 1.51 -13.58
CA ILE A 330 -7.34 1.39 -12.13
C ILE A 330 -7.68 -0.03 -11.77
N TRP A 331 -6.79 -0.67 -11.02
CA TRP A 331 -6.95 -2.05 -10.57
C TRP A 331 -7.17 -2.03 -9.07
N ALA A 332 -8.20 -2.75 -8.59
CA ALA A 332 -8.50 -2.80 -7.17
C ALA A 332 -9.12 -4.13 -6.73
N GLY A 333 -8.75 -4.54 -5.52
CA GLY A 333 -9.39 -5.62 -4.79
C GLY A 333 -10.63 -5.16 -4.02
N GLY A 334 -11.56 -6.12 -3.82
CA GLY A 334 -12.74 -6.00 -2.97
C GLY A 334 -12.77 -7.00 -1.82
N THR A 335 -13.70 -6.81 -0.89
CA THR A 335 -13.94 -7.73 0.25
C THR A 335 -14.58 -9.05 -0.16
N ASP A 336 -15.07 -9.14 -1.40
CA ASP A 336 -15.66 -10.34 -1.98
C ASP A 336 -14.65 -11.22 -2.72
N GLY A 337 -13.35 -10.96 -2.58
CA GLY A 337 -12.28 -11.74 -3.21
C GLY A 337 -12.10 -11.49 -4.70
N CYS A 338 -12.78 -10.49 -5.26
CA CYS A 338 -12.66 -10.10 -6.65
C CYS A 338 -11.62 -8.99 -6.85
N MET A 339 -10.89 -9.08 -7.95
CA MET A 339 -10.17 -7.98 -8.58
C MET A 339 -11.07 -7.35 -9.62
N ARG A 340 -11.09 -6.02 -9.65
CA ARG A 340 -11.85 -5.20 -10.59
C ARG A 340 -10.95 -4.23 -11.31
N VAL A 341 -11.30 -3.96 -12.56
CA VAL A 341 -10.55 -3.05 -13.42
C VAL A 341 -11.49 -2.05 -14.06
N TRP A 342 -11.15 -0.77 -13.92
CA TRP A 342 -11.82 0.36 -14.57
C TRP A 342 -10.88 0.93 -15.63
N GLU A 343 -11.36 0.98 -16.88
CA GLU A 343 -10.58 1.42 -18.02
C GLU A 343 -10.79 2.92 -18.27
N ASN A 344 -9.68 3.64 -18.48
CA ASN A 344 -9.65 5.07 -18.78
C ASN A 344 -10.55 5.91 -17.87
N PRO A 345 -10.33 5.87 -16.54
CA PRO A 345 -11.22 6.52 -15.57
C PRO A 345 -11.39 8.02 -15.82
N ALA A 346 -10.38 8.65 -16.40
CA ALA A 346 -10.36 10.08 -16.63
C ALA A 346 -11.15 10.54 -17.87
N HIS A 347 -11.65 9.62 -18.70
CA HIS A 347 -12.33 9.97 -19.96
C HIS A 347 -13.84 10.19 -19.82
N SER A 348 -14.43 9.83 -18.68
CA SER A 348 -15.86 10.03 -18.42
C SER A 348 -16.08 10.69 -17.06
N ALA A 349 -17.05 11.61 -17.01
CA ALA A 349 -17.45 12.26 -15.78
C ALA A 349 -18.51 11.43 -15.04
N GLY A 350 -18.57 11.55 -13.72
CA GLY A 350 -19.56 10.86 -12.88
C GLY A 350 -19.19 9.42 -12.54
N ALA A 351 -20.23 8.59 -12.31
CA ALA A 351 -20.12 7.21 -11.88
C ALA A 351 -19.62 6.27 -12.98
N GLN A 352 -18.70 5.37 -12.65
CA GLN A 352 -18.13 4.40 -13.58
C GLN A 352 -18.12 2.98 -12.99
N GLU A 353 -18.72 2.05 -13.73
CA GLU A 353 -18.72 0.63 -13.42
C GLU A 353 -17.40 -0.04 -13.83
N PRO A 354 -16.98 -1.12 -13.16
CA PRO A 354 -15.81 -1.88 -13.57
C PRO A 354 -16.06 -2.51 -14.94
N LYS A 355 -15.06 -2.41 -15.81
CA LYS A 355 -15.10 -3.05 -17.13
C LYS A 355 -14.86 -4.55 -17.03
N TRP A 356 -14.03 -4.97 -16.08
CA TRP A 356 -13.76 -6.38 -15.81
C TRP A 356 -13.77 -6.70 -14.32
N GLU A 357 -14.17 -7.94 -14.01
CA GLU A 357 -14.19 -8.50 -12.67
C GLU A 357 -13.73 -9.97 -12.72
N TRP A 358 -12.78 -10.33 -11.86
CA TRP A 358 -12.30 -11.71 -11.71
C TRP A 358 -12.20 -12.10 -10.24
N LYS A 359 -12.78 -13.24 -9.88
CA LYS A 359 -12.60 -13.88 -8.56
C LYS A 359 -11.19 -14.47 -8.48
N ILE A 360 -10.35 -13.92 -7.61
CA ILE A 360 -8.92 -14.27 -7.51
C ILE A 360 -8.52 -14.81 -6.13
N HIS A 361 -9.30 -14.48 -5.10
CA HIS A 361 -9.10 -14.97 -3.73
C HIS A 361 -10.42 -15.41 -3.11
N ASP A 362 -10.33 -16.27 -2.09
CA ASP A 362 -11.51 -16.72 -1.35
C ASP A 362 -11.91 -15.69 -0.27
N GLU A 363 -11.00 -14.78 0.08
CA GLU A 363 -11.14 -13.72 1.09
C GLU A 363 -10.85 -12.32 0.51
N SER A 364 -10.97 -11.27 1.34
CA SER A 364 -10.70 -9.87 0.98
C SER A 364 -9.35 -9.68 0.27
N VAL A 365 -9.35 -9.05 -0.92
CA VAL A 365 -8.14 -8.73 -1.69
C VAL A 365 -7.56 -7.39 -1.23
N SER A 366 -6.59 -7.41 -0.32
CA SER A 366 -6.03 -6.21 0.30
C SER A 366 -5.13 -5.38 -0.64
N SER A 367 -4.51 -6.00 -1.64
CA SER A 367 -3.66 -5.32 -2.62
C SER A 367 -3.71 -6.02 -3.96
N THR A 368 -3.61 -5.24 -5.02
CA THR A 368 -3.44 -5.69 -6.40
C THR A 368 -2.42 -4.76 -7.02
N VAL A 369 -1.25 -5.27 -7.38
CA VAL A 369 -0.13 -4.46 -7.91
C VAL A 369 0.47 -5.09 -9.15
N LEU A 370 0.59 -4.33 -10.24
CA LEU A 370 1.20 -4.77 -11.48
C LEU A 370 2.72 -4.62 -11.42
N HIS A 371 3.43 -5.59 -12.00
CA HIS A 371 4.87 -5.56 -12.15
C HIS A 371 5.29 -4.37 -13.05
N PRO A 372 6.33 -3.58 -12.68
CA PRO A 372 6.68 -2.32 -13.35
C PRO A 372 6.89 -2.42 -14.88
N LEU A 373 7.36 -3.55 -15.38
CA LEU A 373 7.72 -3.75 -16.80
C LEU A 373 6.85 -4.76 -17.54
N GLY A 374 5.85 -5.35 -16.87
CA GLY A 374 5.36 -6.65 -17.28
C GLY A 374 3.85 -6.83 -17.21
N ASN A 375 3.45 -8.05 -17.53
CA ASN A 375 2.09 -8.54 -17.45
C ASN A 375 1.92 -9.52 -16.29
N ILE A 376 2.69 -9.32 -15.23
CA ILE A 376 2.60 -10.09 -14.00
C ILE A 376 1.99 -9.18 -12.94
N ALA A 377 1.01 -9.66 -12.19
CA ALA A 377 0.49 -8.95 -11.03
C ALA A 377 0.65 -9.77 -9.76
N ALA A 378 0.82 -9.08 -8.64
CA ALA A 378 0.79 -9.68 -7.31
C ALA A 378 -0.48 -9.23 -6.57
N THR A 379 -1.12 -10.17 -5.89
CA THR A 379 -2.30 -9.90 -5.07
C THR A 379 -2.15 -10.51 -3.69
N THR A 380 -2.66 -9.81 -2.69
CA THR A 380 -2.64 -10.27 -1.30
C THR A 380 -4.04 -10.41 -0.76
N SER A 381 -4.25 -11.43 0.08
CA SER A 381 -5.54 -11.73 0.66
C SER A 381 -5.54 -11.86 2.17
N GLY A 382 -6.74 -11.71 2.72
CA GLY A 382 -7.08 -12.07 4.09
C GLY A 382 -7.69 -10.90 4.87
N GLN A 383 -8.39 -11.26 5.93
CA GLN A 383 -9.08 -10.33 6.81
C GLN A 383 -9.09 -10.83 8.25
N ARG A 384 -9.40 -9.92 9.17
CA ARG A 384 -9.59 -10.28 10.57
C ARG A 384 -10.98 -10.87 10.76
N HIS A 385 -11.07 -12.09 11.26
CA HIS A 385 -12.31 -12.70 11.74
C HIS A 385 -12.45 -12.47 13.24
N TYR A 386 -13.66 -12.17 13.70
CA TYR A 386 -13.98 -12.08 15.13
C TYR A 386 -14.64 -13.40 15.58
N ASP A 387 -14.52 -13.75 16.86
CA ASP A 387 -15.00 -15.05 17.38
C ASP A 387 -16.50 -15.31 17.12
N ASP A 388 -17.31 -14.25 17.06
CA ASP A 388 -18.73 -14.31 16.70
C ASP A 388 -18.97 -14.79 15.26
N ASP A 389 -18.03 -14.54 14.34
CA ASP A 389 -18.10 -15.00 12.95
C ASP A 389 -17.80 -16.50 12.83
N ILE A 390 -16.91 -17.01 13.70
CA ILE A 390 -16.49 -18.43 13.72
C ILE A 390 -17.58 -19.31 14.35
N ALA A 391 -18.26 -18.82 15.40
CA ALA A 391 -19.33 -19.55 16.08
C ALA A 391 -20.55 -19.85 15.19
N ASN A 392 -20.74 -19.08 14.11
CA ASN A 392 -21.81 -19.29 13.13
C ASN A 392 -21.45 -20.31 12.04
N THR A 393 -20.20 -20.79 12.00
CA THR A 393 -19.77 -21.87 11.10
C THR A 393 -19.85 -23.22 11.80
N SER A 394 -20.41 -24.22 11.13
CA SER A 394 -20.54 -25.58 11.69
C SER A 394 -19.19 -26.12 12.17
N PRO A 395 -19.10 -26.73 13.37
CA PRO A 395 -17.84 -27.14 14.00
C PRO A 395 -17.07 -28.27 13.28
N LEU A 396 -17.57 -28.75 12.14
CA LEU A 396 -16.98 -29.85 11.36
C LEU A 396 -16.02 -29.39 10.24
N SER A 397 -15.92 -28.09 9.97
CA SER A 397 -14.99 -27.56 8.97
C SER A 397 -14.44 -26.22 9.46
N THR A 398 -13.16 -26.17 9.87
CA THR A 398 -12.46 -24.89 9.95
C THR A 398 -12.50 -24.27 8.55
N PRO A 399 -13.15 -23.12 8.32
CA PRO A 399 -13.16 -22.51 7.01
C PRO A 399 -11.72 -22.32 6.53
N SER A 400 -11.42 -22.74 5.31
CA SER A 400 -10.10 -22.52 4.70
C SER A 400 -9.97 -21.02 4.43
N VAL A 401 -9.43 -20.28 5.40
CA VAL A 401 -9.19 -18.84 5.29
C VAL A 401 -8.06 -18.61 4.27
N ASP A 402 -8.30 -17.77 3.27
CA ASP A 402 -7.30 -17.42 2.26
C ASP A 402 -6.47 -16.21 2.73
N ASN A 403 -5.31 -16.50 3.32
CA ASN A 403 -4.29 -15.51 3.65
C ASN A 403 -3.05 -15.68 2.76
N SER A 404 -3.24 -15.73 1.44
CA SER A 404 -2.14 -15.95 0.50
C SER A 404 -1.70 -14.68 -0.24
N LEU A 405 -0.43 -14.65 -0.61
CA LEU A 405 0.12 -13.89 -1.72
C LEU A 405 0.01 -14.75 -2.97
N LYS A 406 -0.58 -14.23 -4.05
CA LYS A 406 -0.65 -14.91 -5.36
C LYS A 406 -0.01 -14.05 -6.44
N ILE A 407 0.64 -14.72 -7.38
CA ILE A 407 1.24 -14.12 -8.57
C ILE A 407 0.47 -14.59 -9.78
N TRP A 408 0.11 -13.64 -10.62
CA TRP A 408 -0.79 -13.82 -11.75
C TRP A 408 -0.11 -13.40 -13.03
N TYR A 409 -0.17 -14.25 -14.04
CA TYR A 409 0.10 -13.89 -15.41
C TYR A 409 -1.17 -13.30 -16.06
N MET A 410 -1.02 -12.15 -16.71
CA MET A 410 -2.10 -11.38 -17.34
C MET A 410 -1.94 -11.44 -18.87
N PRO A 411 -2.44 -12.48 -19.54
CA PRO A 411 -2.21 -12.70 -20.98
C PRO A 411 -2.66 -11.52 -21.85
N PHE A 412 -3.75 -10.86 -21.47
CA PHE A 412 -4.32 -9.73 -22.22
C PHE A 412 -3.44 -8.47 -22.25
N LEU A 413 -2.44 -8.34 -21.38
CA LEU A 413 -1.51 -7.20 -21.41
C LEU A 413 -0.37 -7.38 -22.43
N ASN A 414 -0.08 -8.62 -22.85
CA ASN A 414 0.94 -8.88 -23.88
C ASN A 414 0.43 -8.57 -25.29
N GLU A 415 -0.86 -8.73 -25.55
CA GLU A 415 -1.46 -8.52 -26.87
C GLU A 415 -1.40 -7.03 -27.30
N ASN A 416 -1.35 -6.10 -26.34
CA ASN A 416 -1.21 -4.67 -26.61
C ASN A 416 0.22 -4.26 -27.04
N LYS A 417 1.21 -5.15 -26.92
CA LYS A 417 2.61 -4.90 -27.38
C LYS A 417 2.90 -5.44 -28.79
N VAL A 418 1.93 -6.09 -29.45
CA VAL A 418 2.14 -6.75 -30.76
C VAL A 418 1.76 -5.84 -31.95
N ILE A 419 1.42 -4.57 -31.70
CA ILE A 419 1.24 -3.57 -32.76
C ILE A 419 2.44 -2.61 -32.71
N ASP A 420 3.58 -3.08 -33.21
CA ASP A 420 4.68 -2.25 -33.69
C ASP A 420 5.16 -2.78 -35.05
#